data_AF-A0A8S3W740-F1
#
_entry.id   AF-A0A8S3W740-F1
#
_cell.length_a   1.000
_cell.length_b   1.000
_cell.length_c   1.000
_cell.angle_alpha   90.00
_cell.angle_beta   90.00
_cell.angle_gamma   90.00
#
_symmetry.space_group_name_H-M   'P 1'
#
loop_
_entity.id
_entity.type
_entity.pdbx_description
1 polymer ?
#
loop_
_entity_poly.entity_id
_entity_poly.type
_entity_poly.pdbx_seq_one_letter_code
_entity_poly.pdbx_strand_id
1 'polypeptide(L)'
;MSAREYREKLIDEVKKYPVLYDTWHENHRDIDVRDLCWTEISKRLGVNSVVLKREWKSLRDSLRQALKKSRKGATTKSGTPCKKWRYQSRMAFVLPYMTIRRHQRPTKEDIKIDETEVQSEPEQECEVWDPGSSDQDSLELFFASVCQSTRRLPKKFQNQVKRQVLDVLLRVEAECENETRDSKTGL
;
A
#
# COMPACT_ATOMS: atom_id res chain seq x y z
N MET A 1 12.99 23.05 -11.37
CA MET A 1 12.16 22.97 -10.14
C MET A 1 12.85 22.00 -9.19
N SER A 2 13.10 22.40 -7.95
CA SER A 2 13.72 21.50 -6.96
C SER A 2 12.77 20.36 -6.60
N ALA A 3 13.30 19.18 -6.27
CA ALA A 3 12.52 18.06 -5.73
C ALA A 3 11.68 18.48 -4.50
N ARG A 4 12.17 19.46 -3.72
CA ARG A 4 11.43 20.04 -2.61
C ARG A 4 10.18 20.77 -3.08
N GLU A 5 10.35 21.73 -3.98
CA GLU A 5 9.27 22.58 -4.50
C GLU A 5 8.23 21.76 -5.23
N TYR A 6 8.68 20.73 -5.96
CA TYR A 6 7.82 19.77 -6.62
C TYR A 6 6.90 19.04 -5.63
N ARG A 7 7.45 18.50 -4.53
CA ARG A 7 6.65 17.85 -3.47
C ARG A 7 5.68 18.83 -2.81
N GLU A 8 6.09 20.07 -2.60
CA GLU A 8 5.22 21.12 -2.06
C GLU A 8 4.04 21.41 -2.99
N LYS A 9 4.30 21.56 -4.30
CA LYS A 9 3.25 21.75 -5.31
C LYS A 9 2.32 20.54 -5.42
N LEU A 10 2.85 19.32 -5.34
CA LEU A 10 2.02 18.12 -5.33
C LEU A 10 1.07 18.11 -4.14
N ILE A 11 1.55 18.44 -2.94
CA ILE A 11 0.70 18.52 -1.74
C ILE A 11 -0.39 19.59 -1.92
N ASP A 12 -0.02 20.77 -2.43
CA ASP A 12 -0.94 21.88 -2.62
C ASP A 12 -2.01 21.56 -3.69
N GLU A 13 -1.66 20.84 -4.76
CA GLU A 13 -2.65 20.37 -5.75
C GLU A 13 -3.56 19.28 -5.18
N VAL A 14 -3.01 18.27 -4.50
CA VAL A 14 -3.82 17.18 -3.92
C VAL A 14 -4.80 17.72 -2.87
N LYS A 15 -4.42 18.75 -2.11
CA LYS A 15 -5.28 19.42 -1.13
C LYS A 15 -6.60 19.90 -1.74
N LYS A 16 -6.60 20.32 -3.02
CA LYS A 16 -7.79 20.81 -3.75
C LYS A 16 -8.81 19.71 -4.08
N TYR A 17 -8.44 18.44 -3.95
CA TYR A 17 -9.29 17.30 -4.31
C TYR A 17 -9.56 16.41 -3.07
N PRO A 18 -10.58 16.73 -2.25
CA PRO A 18 -10.96 15.93 -1.08
C PRO A 18 -11.17 14.44 -1.39
N VAL A 19 -11.73 14.12 -2.56
CA VAL A 19 -11.86 12.76 -3.12
C VAL A 19 -10.60 11.89 -2.96
N LEU A 20 -9.40 12.48 -2.99
CA LEU A 20 -8.14 11.74 -2.94
C LEU A 20 -7.69 11.35 -1.54
N TYR A 21 -8.20 11.99 -0.49
CA TYR A 21 -7.71 11.80 0.88
C TYR A 21 -8.81 11.70 1.94
N ASP A 22 -9.98 12.25 1.70
CA ASP A 22 -11.14 12.19 2.58
C ASP A 22 -11.87 10.85 2.39
N THR A 23 -11.78 10.00 3.40
CA THR A 23 -12.41 8.67 3.42
C THR A 23 -13.94 8.71 3.57
N TRP A 24 -14.50 9.86 3.96
CA TRP A 24 -15.92 10.09 4.16
C TRP A 24 -16.57 10.76 2.94
N HIS A 25 -15.79 11.21 1.97
CA HIS A 25 -16.30 11.80 0.74
C HIS A 25 -17.06 10.74 -0.07
N GLU A 26 -18.24 11.11 -0.57
CA GLU A 26 -19.16 10.24 -1.33
C GLU A 26 -18.43 9.49 -2.46
N ASN A 27 -17.70 10.26 -3.28
CA ASN A 27 -16.94 9.73 -4.41
C ASN A 27 -15.56 9.13 -4.05
N HIS A 28 -15.20 8.98 -2.78
CA HIS A 28 -13.91 8.38 -2.41
C HIS A 28 -13.81 6.90 -2.79
N ARG A 29 -14.94 6.20 -2.84
CA ARG A 29 -15.02 4.79 -3.25
C ARG A 29 -15.00 4.62 -4.76
N ASP A 30 -15.32 5.68 -5.51
CA ASP A 30 -15.31 5.68 -6.95
C ASP A 30 -13.86 5.78 -7.46
N ILE A 31 -13.45 4.77 -8.21
CA ILE A 31 -12.09 4.67 -8.74
C ILE A 31 -11.93 5.60 -9.93
N ASP A 32 -12.94 5.71 -10.79
CA ASP A 32 -12.85 6.49 -12.02
C ASP A 32 -12.85 7.99 -11.69
N VAL A 33 -13.63 8.44 -10.69
CA VAL A 33 -13.56 9.82 -10.20
C VAL A 33 -12.19 10.13 -9.58
N ARG A 34 -11.61 9.21 -8.80
CA ARG A 34 -10.26 9.39 -8.25
C ARG A 34 -9.19 9.42 -9.35
N ASP A 35 -9.28 8.56 -10.34
CA ASP A 35 -8.36 8.52 -11.47
C ASP A 35 -8.48 9.78 -12.35
N LEU A 36 -9.69 10.32 -12.50
CA LEU A 36 -9.93 11.61 -13.14
C LEU A 36 -9.22 12.74 -12.39
N CYS A 37 -9.37 12.82 -11.06
CA CYS A 37 -8.66 13.81 -10.25
C CYS A 37 -7.13 13.68 -10.40
N TRP A 38 -6.58 12.46 -10.38
CA TRP A 38 -5.15 12.25 -10.60
C TRP A 38 -4.69 12.66 -12.00
N THR A 39 -5.53 12.43 -13.01
CA THR A 39 -5.27 12.86 -14.39
C THR A 39 -5.24 14.38 -14.50
N GLU A 40 -6.14 15.07 -13.80
CA GLU A 40 -6.16 16.54 -13.76
C GLU A 40 -4.91 17.12 -13.07
N ILE A 41 -4.51 16.57 -11.92
CA ILE A 41 -3.26 16.97 -11.25
C ILE A 41 -2.05 16.69 -12.15
N SER A 42 -2.05 15.54 -12.84
CA SER A 42 -1.01 15.15 -13.80
C SER A 42 -0.84 16.17 -14.92
N LYS A 43 -1.94 16.65 -15.51
CA LYS A 43 -1.93 17.71 -16.52
C LYS A 43 -1.37 19.02 -15.98
N ARG A 44 -1.72 19.41 -14.76
CA ARG A 44 -1.24 20.68 -14.14
C ARG A 44 0.25 20.66 -13.80
N LEU A 45 0.75 19.53 -13.32
CA LEU A 45 2.16 19.39 -12.96
C LEU A 45 3.05 18.97 -14.14
N GLY A 46 2.46 18.54 -15.26
CA GLY A 46 3.19 18.02 -16.42
C GLY A 46 3.88 16.69 -16.14
N VAL A 47 3.40 15.91 -15.19
CA VAL A 47 4.02 14.64 -14.74
C VAL A 47 2.99 13.54 -14.75
N ASN A 48 3.41 12.33 -15.12
CA ASN A 48 2.54 11.15 -15.20
C ASN A 48 1.80 10.87 -13.87
N SER A 49 0.49 10.61 -13.95
CA SER A 49 -0.37 10.33 -12.80
C SER A 49 0.11 9.17 -11.92
N VAL A 50 0.77 8.16 -12.51
CA VAL A 50 1.35 7.02 -11.77
C VAL A 50 2.51 7.48 -10.88
N VAL A 51 3.39 8.33 -11.39
CA VAL A 51 4.51 8.92 -10.65
C VAL A 51 3.98 9.80 -9.51
N LEU A 52 2.95 10.61 -9.77
CA LEU A 52 2.30 11.44 -8.76
C LEU A 52 1.69 10.60 -7.62
N LYS A 53 1.01 9.50 -7.97
CA LYS A 53 0.44 8.54 -7.00
C LYS A 53 1.54 7.93 -6.13
N ARG A 54 2.68 7.54 -6.72
CA ARG A 54 3.84 6.97 -6.01
C ARG A 54 4.45 7.99 -5.04
N GLU A 55 4.70 9.21 -5.49
CA GLU A 55 5.23 10.28 -4.63
C GLU A 55 4.25 10.65 -3.51
N TRP A 56 2.95 10.72 -3.80
CA TRP A 56 1.93 10.97 -2.78
C TRP A 56 1.88 9.85 -1.72
N LYS A 57 2.01 8.58 -2.12
CA LYS A 57 2.14 7.45 -1.19
C LYS A 57 3.35 7.63 -0.28
N SER A 58 4.52 7.91 -0.85
CA SER A 58 5.77 8.17 -0.10
C SER A 58 5.64 9.33 0.90
N LEU A 59 4.98 10.41 0.51
CA LEU A 59 4.69 11.55 1.39
C LEU A 59 3.78 11.15 2.56
N ARG A 60 2.71 10.38 2.32
CA ARG A 60 1.82 9.91 3.40
C ARG A 60 2.51 8.92 4.34
N ASP A 61 3.36 8.04 3.81
CA ASP A 61 4.12 7.10 4.63
C ASP A 61 5.14 7.83 5.52
N SER A 62 5.83 8.83 4.95
CA SER A 62 6.72 9.73 5.70
C SER A 62 5.98 10.50 6.80
N LEU A 63 4.77 10.99 6.52
CA LEU A 63 3.90 11.63 7.51
C LEU A 63 3.54 10.67 8.65
N ARG A 64 3.16 9.43 8.32
CA ARG A 64 2.84 8.39 9.30
C ARG A 64 4.03 8.09 10.20
N GLN A 65 5.22 7.94 9.62
CA GLN A 65 6.45 7.69 10.37
C GLN A 65 6.81 8.87 11.28
N ALA A 66 6.68 10.10 10.80
CA ALA A 66 6.91 11.30 11.59
C ALA A 66 5.97 11.38 12.80
N LEU A 67 4.68 11.07 12.62
CA LEU A 67 3.70 11.02 13.72
C LEU A 67 4.00 9.89 14.71
N LYS A 68 4.44 8.72 14.24
CA LYS A 68 4.84 7.59 15.09
C LYS A 68 6.05 7.97 15.97
N LYS A 69 7.04 8.66 15.40
CA LYS A 69 8.21 9.17 16.14
C LYS A 69 7.82 10.22 17.18
N SER A 70 6.93 11.14 16.83
CA SER A 70 6.45 12.19 17.75
C SER A 70 5.61 11.62 18.90
N ARG A 71 4.76 10.63 18.66
CA ARG A 71 3.91 10.01 19.71
C ARG A 71 4.69 9.17 20.72
N LYS A 72 5.80 8.56 20.31
CA LYS A 72 6.66 7.77 21.21
C LYS A 72 7.51 8.64 22.16
N GLY A 73 7.25 9.95 22.23
CA GLY A 73 8.02 10.84 23.10
C GLY A 73 9.51 10.82 22.79
N ALA A 74 9.88 10.55 21.52
CA ALA A 74 11.27 10.37 21.13
C ALA A 74 12.01 11.71 21.23
N THR A 75 12.52 11.99 22.43
CA THR A 75 13.61 12.94 22.63
C THR A 75 14.82 12.41 21.88
N THR A 76 15.55 13.27 21.19
CA THR A 76 16.87 12.89 20.69
C THR A 76 17.76 12.53 21.89
N LYS A 77 18.88 11.82 21.67
CA LYS A 77 19.86 11.51 22.73
C LYS A 77 20.32 12.76 23.52
N SER A 78 20.08 13.95 22.98
CA SER A 78 20.33 15.28 23.56
C SER A 78 19.12 15.92 24.29
N GLY A 79 18.03 15.20 24.55
CA GLY A 79 16.84 15.72 25.23
C GLY A 79 15.98 16.70 24.41
N THR A 80 16.32 16.93 23.14
CA THR A 80 15.61 17.88 22.28
C THR A 80 14.35 17.24 21.68
N PRO A 81 13.22 17.98 21.56
CA PRO A 81 12.03 17.48 20.90
C PRO A 81 12.32 17.04 19.45
N CYS A 82 11.81 15.87 19.06
CA CYS A 82 11.95 15.36 17.70
C CYS A 82 11.45 16.41 16.68
N LYS A 83 12.30 16.79 15.71
CA LYS A 83 12.01 17.82 14.71
C LYS A 83 10.75 17.46 13.91
N LYS A 84 9.77 18.38 13.85
CA LYS A 84 8.57 18.25 13.01
C LYS A 84 8.99 17.99 11.56
N TRP A 85 8.38 17.02 10.91
CA TRP A 85 8.71 16.71 9.52
C TRP A 85 8.33 17.88 8.62
N ARG A 86 9.19 18.23 7.66
CA ARG A 86 9.09 19.48 6.89
C ARG A 86 7.73 19.71 6.23
N TYR A 87 7.09 18.64 5.75
CA TYR A 87 5.79 18.72 5.07
C TYR A 87 4.59 18.49 5.99
N GLN A 88 4.83 18.26 7.29
CA GLN A 88 3.78 17.93 8.26
C GLN A 88 2.70 19.02 8.33
N SER A 89 3.10 20.30 8.36
CA SER A 89 2.14 21.42 8.39
C SER A 89 1.32 21.50 7.10
N ARG A 90 1.95 21.32 5.94
CA ARG A 90 1.25 21.36 4.64
C ARG A 90 0.31 20.17 4.45
N MET A 91 0.68 18.99 4.97
CA MET A 91 -0.15 17.78 4.91
C MET A 91 -1.14 17.62 6.07
N ALA A 92 -1.25 18.62 6.95
CA ALA A 92 -2.12 18.56 8.13
C ALA A 92 -3.59 18.29 7.78
N PHE A 93 -4.05 18.71 6.59
CA PHE A 93 -5.41 18.48 6.11
C PHE A 93 -5.76 16.99 5.93
N VAL A 94 -4.76 16.12 5.75
CA VAL A 94 -4.98 14.67 5.61
C VAL A 94 -5.22 14.02 6.96
N LEU A 95 -4.72 14.60 8.05
CA LEU A 95 -4.69 13.98 9.38
C LEU A 95 -6.06 13.53 9.91
N PRO A 96 -7.16 14.29 9.75
CA PRO A 96 -8.48 13.86 10.21
C PRO A 96 -8.97 12.58 9.51
N TYR A 97 -8.57 12.40 8.24
CA TYR A 97 -9.03 11.32 7.36
C TYR A 97 -8.05 10.14 7.29
N MET A 98 -6.83 10.33 7.81
CA MET A 98 -5.77 9.33 7.83
C MET A 98 -6.01 8.25 8.90
N THR A 99 -7.28 7.98 9.22
CA THR A 99 -7.77 7.14 10.31
C THR A 99 -6.81 6.00 10.58
N ILE A 100 -6.18 6.08 11.76
CA ILE A 100 -5.53 4.94 12.38
C ILE A 100 -6.59 3.84 12.33
N ARG A 101 -6.38 2.80 11.53
CA ARG A 101 -7.04 1.52 11.75
C ARG A 101 -6.69 1.12 13.17
N ARG A 102 -7.48 1.59 14.13
CA ARG A 102 -7.70 0.84 15.36
C ARG A 102 -8.46 -0.37 14.83
N HIS A 103 -7.71 -1.43 14.54
CA HIS A 103 -8.30 -2.75 14.68
C HIS A 103 -8.72 -2.85 16.14
N GLN A 104 -9.90 -2.32 16.47
CA GLN A 104 -10.70 -2.93 17.52
C GLN A 104 -11.04 -4.29 16.94
N ARG A 105 -10.18 -5.28 17.22
CA ARG A 105 -10.65 -6.65 17.27
C ARG A 105 -11.71 -6.63 18.37
N PRO A 106 -12.99 -6.93 18.08
CA PRO A 106 -13.93 -7.24 19.13
C PRO A 106 -13.33 -8.44 19.88
N THR A 107 -13.05 -8.26 21.16
CA THR A 107 -12.67 -9.35 22.05
C THR A 107 -13.84 -10.34 22.13
N LYS A 108 -13.48 -11.62 22.04
CA LYS A 108 -14.29 -12.83 22.00
C LYS A 108 -15.38 -12.87 23.08
N GLU A 109 -16.57 -13.37 22.72
CA GLU A 109 -17.36 -14.27 23.56
C GLU A 109 -17.95 -15.40 22.69
N ASP A 110 -17.51 -16.62 23.03
CA ASP A 110 -18.14 -17.95 22.90
C ASP A 110 -18.68 -18.47 21.56
N ILE A 111 -17.87 -19.26 20.85
CA ILE A 111 -18.28 -20.59 20.34
C ILE A 111 -17.09 -21.56 20.51
N LYS A 112 -17.33 -22.63 21.26
CA LYS A 112 -16.45 -23.77 21.56
C LYS A 112 -16.31 -24.72 20.36
N ILE A 113 -15.35 -25.66 20.48
CA ILE A 113 -15.19 -26.94 19.75
C ILE A 113 -14.32 -26.77 18.48
N ASP A 114 -13.20 -27.47 18.25
CA ASP A 114 -12.50 -28.56 18.93
C ASP A 114 -11.02 -28.54 18.51
N GLU A 115 -10.18 -29.16 19.32
CA GLU A 115 -8.73 -29.28 19.18
C GLU A 115 -8.32 -30.14 17.96
N THR A 116 -7.31 -29.69 17.22
CA THR A 116 -6.32 -30.63 16.72
C THR A 116 -4.96 -29.93 16.72
N GLU A 117 -4.07 -30.39 17.59
CA GLU A 117 -2.69 -29.97 17.70
C GLU A 117 -1.95 -30.13 16.37
N VAL A 118 -1.32 -29.06 15.88
CA VAL A 118 -0.04 -29.17 15.18
C VAL A 118 0.84 -27.98 15.58
N GLN A 119 1.73 -28.29 16.52
CA GLN A 119 3.11 -27.85 16.74
C GLN A 119 3.57 -26.48 16.19
N SER A 120 4.07 -25.70 17.14
CA SER A 120 4.77 -24.43 17.05
C SER A 120 6.21 -24.52 16.53
N GLU A 121 6.55 -23.57 15.64
CA GLU A 121 7.86 -22.94 15.37
C GLU A 121 8.93 -23.70 14.56
N PRO A 122 9.74 -23.01 13.72
CA PRO A 122 10.22 -21.64 13.90
C PRO A 122 9.74 -20.61 12.87
N GLU A 123 9.67 -19.38 13.34
CA GLU A 123 9.56 -18.14 12.57
C GLU A 123 10.65 -18.10 11.50
N GLN A 124 10.30 -18.40 10.24
CA GLN A 124 11.09 -17.95 9.11
C GLN A 124 10.88 -16.44 9.01
N GLU A 125 11.95 -15.71 9.32
CA GLU A 125 12.12 -14.29 9.02
C GLU A 125 11.44 -13.98 7.69
N CYS A 126 10.48 -13.03 7.69
CA CYS A 126 10.08 -12.39 6.45
C CYS A 126 11.37 -11.85 5.83
N GLU A 127 11.91 -12.56 4.83
CA GLU A 127 12.99 -12.05 4.02
C GLU A 127 12.61 -10.64 3.61
N VAL A 128 13.49 -9.71 3.95
CA VAL A 128 13.39 -8.31 3.59
C VAL A 128 13.56 -8.26 2.09
N TRP A 129 12.45 -8.21 1.34
CA TRP A 129 12.48 -8.06 -0.11
C TRP A 129 13.21 -6.76 -0.44
N ASP A 130 14.43 -6.89 -0.94
CA ASP A 130 15.30 -5.82 -1.41
C ASP A 130 14.71 -5.19 -2.69
N PRO A 131 14.30 -3.91 -2.68
CA PRO A 131 13.65 -3.28 -3.83
C PRO A 131 14.72 -2.79 -4.80
N GLY A 132 15.33 -3.71 -5.52
CA GLY A 132 16.50 -3.44 -6.38
C GLY A 132 16.52 -4.13 -7.74
N SER A 133 15.46 -4.83 -8.18
CA SER A 133 15.43 -5.45 -9.53
C SER A 133 14.39 -4.80 -10.44
N SER A 134 14.82 -4.43 -11.65
CA SER A 134 14.00 -3.74 -12.65
C SER A 134 12.82 -4.58 -13.19
N ASP A 135 12.81 -5.89 -12.93
CA ASP A 135 11.77 -6.81 -13.38
C ASP A 135 10.59 -6.90 -12.40
N GLN A 136 10.84 -6.71 -11.10
CA GLN A 136 9.78 -6.70 -10.09
C GLN A 136 8.84 -5.51 -10.27
N ASP A 137 9.38 -4.37 -10.71
CA ASP A 137 8.60 -3.19 -11.09
C ASP A 137 7.67 -3.49 -12.29
N SER A 138 8.13 -4.25 -13.29
CA SER A 138 7.33 -4.60 -14.47
C SER A 138 6.19 -5.58 -14.14
N LEU A 139 6.48 -6.58 -13.31
CA LEU A 139 5.49 -7.55 -12.84
C LEU A 139 4.47 -6.90 -11.88
N GLU A 140 4.92 -6.04 -10.96
CA GLU A 140 4.04 -5.28 -10.08
C GLU A 140 3.13 -4.34 -10.89
N LEU A 141 3.67 -3.65 -11.90
CA LEU A 141 2.88 -2.80 -12.81
C LEU A 141 1.88 -3.62 -13.63
N PHE A 142 2.25 -4.82 -14.09
CA PHE A 142 1.34 -5.72 -14.78
C PHE A 142 0.18 -6.14 -13.86
N PHE A 143 0.46 -6.65 -12.66
CA PHE A 143 -0.60 -7.05 -11.74
C PHE A 143 -1.44 -5.86 -11.25
N ALA A 144 -0.84 -4.68 -11.10
CA ALA A 144 -1.58 -3.45 -10.82
C ALA A 144 -2.55 -3.09 -11.97
N SER A 145 -2.12 -3.26 -13.21
CA SER A 145 -2.95 -3.06 -14.40
C SER A 145 -4.10 -4.08 -14.47
N VAL A 146 -3.82 -5.37 -14.27
CA VAL A 146 -4.82 -6.44 -14.22
C VAL A 146 -5.82 -6.20 -13.08
N CYS A 147 -5.35 -5.71 -11.92
CA CYS A 147 -6.22 -5.32 -10.83
C CYS A 147 -7.14 -4.16 -11.22
N GLN A 148 -6.64 -3.15 -11.93
CA GLN A 148 -7.46 -2.01 -12.35
C GLN A 148 -8.57 -2.42 -13.32
N SER A 149 -8.24 -3.25 -14.32
CA SER A 149 -9.24 -3.77 -15.27
C SER A 149 -10.29 -4.64 -14.58
N THR A 150 -9.87 -5.53 -13.68
CA THR A 150 -10.76 -6.43 -12.96
C THR A 150 -11.70 -5.68 -12.02
N ARG A 151 -11.25 -4.58 -11.40
CA ARG A 151 -12.07 -3.77 -10.45
C ARG A 151 -13.27 -3.09 -11.10
N ARG A 152 -13.24 -2.89 -12.42
CA ARG A 152 -14.35 -2.33 -13.21
C ARG A 152 -15.46 -3.34 -13.49
N LEU A 153 -15.20 -4.64 -13.27
CA LEU A 153 -16.18 -5.70 -13.49
C LEU A 153 -17.11 -5.89 -12.28
N PRO A 154 -18.34 -6.40 -12.46
CA PRO A 154 -19.20 -6.81 -11.35
C PRO A 154 -18.54 -7.84 -10.42
N LYS A 155 -18.95 -7.86 -9.14
CA LYS A 155 -18.33 -8.70 -8.09
C LYS A 155 -18.25 -10.20 -8.44
N LYS A 156 -19.26 -10.74 -9.12
CA LYS A 156 -19.28 -12.13 -9.59
C LYS A 156 -18.08 -12.42 -10.50
N PHE A 157 -17.81 -11.54 -11.45
CA PHE A 157 -16.69 -11.68 -12.38
C PHE A 157 -15.33 -11.35 -11.74
N GLN A 158 -15.28 -10.40 -10.79
CA GLN A 158 -14.07 -10.20 -9.97
C GLN A 158 -13.65 -11.48 -9.24
N ASN A 159 -14.61 -12.16 -8.62
CA ASN A 159 -14.36 -13.40 -7.90
C ASN A 159 -13.96 -14.54 -8.85
N GLN A 160 -14.51 -14.56 -10.07
CA GLN A 160 -14.12 -15.53 -11.10
C GLN A 160 -12.66 -15.32 -11.56
N VAL A 161 -12.27 -14.08 -11.87
CA VAL A 161 -10.89 -13.75 -12.26
C VAL A 161 -9.91 -14.10 -11.14
N LYS A 162 -10.22 -13.74 -9.89
CA LYS A 162 -9.38 -14.08 -8.73
C LYS A 162 -9.14 -15.58 -8.60
N ARG A 163 -10.19 -16.39 -8.77
CA ARG A 163 -10.09 -17.85 -8.69
C ARG A 163 -9.18 -18.41 -9.79
N GLN A 164 -9.34 -17.92 -11.01
CA GLN A 164 -8.54 -18.36 -12.15
C GLN A 164 -7.06 -17.99 -12.00
N VAL A 165 -6.76 -16.77 -11.53
CA VAL A 165 -5.38 -16.35 -11.28
C VAL A 165 -4.73 -17.20 -10.19
N LEU A 166 -5.45 -17.49 -9.10
CA LEU A 166 -4.94 -18.32 -8.02
C LEU A 166 -4.70 -19.77 -8.47
N ASP A 167 -5.59 -20.34 -9.28
CA ASP A 167 -5.43 -21.69 -9.83
C ASP A 167 -4.18 -21.79 -10.71
N VAL A 168 -3.93 -20.80 -11.57
CA VAL A 168 -2.69 -20.74 -12.37
C VAL A 168 -1.46 -20.65 -11.47
N LEU A 169 -1.48 -19.80 -10.44
CA LEU A 169 -0.36 -19.65 -9.50
C LEU A 169 -0.04 -21.00 -8.82
N LEU A 170 -1.05 -21.66 -8.25
CA LEU A 170 -0.89 -22.93 -7.56
C LEU A 170 -0.33 -24.03 -8.46
N ARG A 171 -0.74 -24.07 -9.73
CA ARG A 171 -0.19 -25.03 -10.70
C ARG A 171 1.28 -24.78 -10.98
N VAL A 172 1.66 -23.53 -11.21
CA VAL A 172 3.05 -23.14 -11.47
C VAL A 172 3.92 -23.38 -10.23
N GLU A 173 3.42 -23.08 -9.03
CA GLU A 173 4.12 -23.38 -7.77
C GLU A 173 4.39 -24.89 -7.62
N ALA A 174 3.39 -25.73 -7.90
CA ALA A 174 3.55 -27.18 -7.86
C ALA A 174 4.55 -27.71 -8.91
N GLU A 175 4.57 -27.12 -10.12
CA GLU A 175 5.56 -27.44 -11.15
C GLU A 175 6.98 -27.06 -10.72
N CYS A 176 7.17 -25.86 -10.15
CA CYS A 176 8.45 -25.42 -9.59
C CYS A 176 8.93 -26.33 -8.46
N GLU A 177 8.04 -26.74 -7.54
CA GLU A 177 8.40 -27.66 -6.45
C GLU A 177 8.90 -29.01 -6.98
N ASN A 178 8.33 -29.51 -8.07
CA ASN A 178 8.75 -30.76 -8.71
C ASN A 178 10.12 -30.63 -9.40
N GLU A 179 10.37 -29.54 -10.14
CA GLU A 179 11.68 -29.28 -10.76
C GLU A 179 12.82 -29.13 -9.73
N THR A 180 12.51 -28.57 -8.56
CA THR A 180 13.48 -28.39 -7.47
C THR A 180 13.83 -29.72 -6.78
N ARG A 181 12.91 -30.70 -6.79
CA ARG A 181 13.13 -32.05 -6.26
C ARG A 181 13.98 -32.90 -7.20
N ASP A 182 13.68 -32.88 -8.50
CA ASP A 182 14.44 -33.62 -9.51
C ASP A 182 15.90 -33.16 -9.60
N SER A 183 16.15 -31.86 -9.37
CA SER A 183 17.49 -31.26 -9.34
C SER A 183 18.34 -31.68 -8.12
N LYS A 184 17.71 -32.13 -7.02
CA LYS A 184 18.42 -32.59 -5.80
C LYS A 184 18.72 -34.10 -5.79
N THR A 185 18.03 -34.88 -6.60
CA THR A 185 18.21 -36.34 -6.73
C THR A 185 19.26 -36.75 -7.77
N GLY A 186 19.89 -35.80 -8.46
CA GLY A 186 20.86 -36.04 -9.52
C GLY A 186 22.35 -35.87 -9.15
N LEU A 187 22.71 -35.81 -7.86
CA LEU A 187 24.10 -35.81 -7.37
C LEU A 187 24.42 -37.04 -6.53
#